data_AF-A0A7K4HKK6-F1
#
_entry.id   AF-A0A7K4HKK6-F1
#
_cell.length_a   1.000
_cell.length_b   1.000
_cell.length_c   1.000
_cell.angle_alpha   90.00
_cell.angle_beta   90.00
_cell.angle_gamma   90.00
#
_symmetry.space_group_name_H-M   'P 1'
#
loop_
_entity.id
_entity.type
_entity.pdbx_description
1 polymer ?
#
loop_
_entity_poly.entity_id
_entity_poly.type
_entity_poly.pdbx_seq_one_letter_code
_entity_poly.pdbx_strand_id
1 'polypeptide(L)'
;MADMGKPHCIKRIPARTLIKDISPAEANEYIRARAKENYEMPPDYAIRDVVVLGKSPMVVGVLVRKQKILFPFTRPCFGTAVMEMDARPGEIEKIRADLGEG
;
A
#
# COMPACT_ATOMS: atom_id res chain seq x y z
N MET A 1 27.44 4.98 -9.38
CA MET A 1 26.84 5.42 -8.10
C MET A 1 25.39 5.79 -8.36
N ALA A 2 24.44 4.95 -8.00
CA ALA A 2 23.03 5.28 -8.14
C ALA A 2 22.67 6.28 -7.02
N ASP A 3 22.14 7.42 -7.45
CA ASP A 3 21.53 8.46 -6.62
C ASP A 3 20.52 7.80 -5.67
N MET A 4 20.93 7.64 -4.41
CA MET A 4 20.05 7.12 -3.36
C MET A 4 19.12 8.26 -2.99
N GLY A 5 18.06 8.39 -3.80
CA GLY A 5 16.99 9.37 -3.67
C GLY A 5 16.53 9.44 -2.22
N LYS A 6 16.86 10.58 -1.61
CA LYS A 6 16.30 11.19 -0.39
C LYS A 6 14.98 10.49 0.03
N PRO A 7 14.84 9.97 1.27
CA PRO A 7 13.58 9.40 1.72
C PRO A 7 12.54 10.51 1.72
N HIS A 8 11.74 10.59 0.65
CA HIS A 8 10.67 11.54 0.53
C HIS A 8 9.61 11.12 1.56
N CYS A 9 9.73 11.69 2.76
CA CYS A 9 8.68 11.66 3.76
C CYS A 9 7.34 11.96 3.08
N ILE A 10 6.38 11.06 3.28
CA ILE A 10 4.94 10.95 2.91
C ILE A 10 4.09 12.21 2.61
N LYS A 11 4.63 13.43 2.65
CA LYS A 11 3.95 14.71 2.49
C LYS A 11 3.16 14.92 1.19
N ARG A 12 3.05 13.94 0.28
CA ARG A 12 2.41 14.13 -1.04
C ARG A 12 1.13 13.34 -1.30
N ILE A 13 0.74 12.38 -0.45
CA ILE A 13 -0.54 11.67 -0.63
C ILE A 13 -1.46 11.96 0.56
N PRO A 14 -2.67 12.50 0.34
CA PRO A 14 -3.71 12.56 1.38
C PRO A 14 -4.16 11.13 1.66
N ALA A 15 -3.49 10.48 2.61
CA ALA A 15 -3.78 9.13 3.03
C ALA A 15 -4.04 9.13 4.53
N ARG A 16 -5.12 8.46 4.92
CA ARG A 16 -5.57 8.33 6.29
C ARG A 16 -4.97 7.06 6.90
N THR A 17 -4.32 7.20 8.05
CA THR A 17 -3.90 6.02 8.83
C THR A 17 -5.12 5.37 9.47
N LEU A 18 -5.32 4.07 9.21
CA LEU A 18 -6.39 3.28 9.82
C LEU A 18 -5.92 2.56 11.09
N ILE A 19 -4.74 1.95 11.02
CA ILE A 19 -4.07 1.28 12.12
C ILE A 19 -2.56 1.46 11.97
N LYS A 20 -1.85 1.52 13.09
CA LYS A 20 -0.40 1.73 13.17
C LYS A 20 0.16 0.85 14.27
N ASP A 21 1.47 0.64 14.25
CA ASP A 21 2.20 -0.15 15.24
C ASP A 21 1.77 -1.64 15.24
N ILE A 22 1.61 -2.20 14.04
CA ILE A 22 1.29 -3.61 13.85
C ILE A 22 2.35 -4.32 13.02
N SER A 23 2.33 -5.65 13.07
CA SER A 23 3.16 -6.50 12.22
C SER A 23 2.71 -6.45 10.75
N PRO A 24 3.62 -6.70 9.78
CA PRO A 24 3.24 -6.78 8.37
C PRO A 24 2.20 -7.88 8.08
N ALA A 25 2.24 -9.00 8.81
CA ALA A 25 1.22 -10.06 8.70
C ALA A 25 -0.18 -9.56 9.11
N GLU A 26 -0.28 -8.91 10.28
CA GLU A 26 -1.53 -8.28 10.76
C GLU A 26 -2.06 -7.25 9.77
N ALA A 27 -1.17 -6.45 9.15
CA ALA A 27 -1.55 -5.47 8.15
C ALA A 27 -2.18 -6.15 6.92
N ASN A 28 -1.60 -7.26 6.46
CA ASN A 28 -2.13 -8.04 5.35
C ASN A 28 -3.50 -8.64 5.69
N GLU A 29 -3.66 -9.25 6.87
CA GLU A 29 -4.94 -9.81 7.31
C GLU A 29 -6.03 -8.75 7.45
N TYR A 30 -5.68 -7.58 8.01
CA TYR A 30 -6.59 -6.45 8.13
C TYR A 30 -7.12 -5.97 6.79
N ILE A 31 -6.25 -5.95 5.77
CA ILE A 31 -6.61 -5.57 4.41
C ILE A 31 -7.49 -6.63 3.77
N ARG A 32 -7.14 -7.92 3.87
CA ARG A 32 -7.94 -9.04 3.37
C ARG A 32 -9.34 -9.10 3.99
N ALA A 33 -9.46 -8.79 5.28
CA ALA A 33 -10.73 -8.79 5.98
C ALA A 33 -11.66 -7.63 5.57
N ARG A 34 -11.10 -6.50 5.12
CA ARG A 34 -11.88 -5.29 4.77
C ARG A 34 -12.10 -5.12 3.28
N ALA A 35 -11.11 -5.46 2.47
CA ALA A 35 -11.14 -5.33 1.03
C ALA A 35 -11.48 -6.68 0.41
N LYS A 36 -12.70 -6.79 -0.13
CA LYS A 36 -13.13 -7.94 -0.93
C LYS A 36 -12.18 -8.23 -2.09
N GLU A 37 -11.61 -7.17 -2.65
CA GLU A 37 -10.63 -7.26 -3.71
C GLU A 37 -9.27 -6.86 -3.14
N ASN A 38 -8.32 -7.79 -3.18
CA ASN A 38 -6.99 -7.58 -2.68
C ASN A 38 -5.98 -8.32 -3.57
N TYR A 39 -4.78 -7.77 -3.65
CA TYR A 39 -3.71 -8.24 -4.51
C TYR A 39 -2.40 -8.29 -3.73
N GLU A 40 -1.56 -9.27 -4.05
CA GLU A 40 -0.22 -9.37 -3.48
C GLU A 40 0.71 -8.45 -4.27
N MET A 41 1.34 -7.52 -3.57
CA MET A 41 2.30 -6.60 -4.14
C MET A 41 3.73 -7.03 -3.77
N PRO A 42 4.66 -7.03 -4.74
CA PRO A 42 6.06 -7.31 -4.47
C PRO A 42 6.67 -6.20 -3.60
N PRO A 43 7.78 -6.49 -2.88
CA PRO A 43 8.43 -5.55 -1.97
C PRO A 43 8.98 -4.28 -2.64
N ASP A 44 9.18 -4.29 -3.95
CA ASP A 44 9.65 -3.14 -4.74
C ASP A 44 8.50 -2.34 -5.38
N TYR A 45 7.25 -2.70 -5.07
CA TYR A 45 6.10 -2.04 -5.67
C TYR A 45 5.88 -0.64 -5.10
N ALA A 46 5.91 0.36 -5.98
CA ALA A 46 5.66 1.75 -5.64
C ALA A 46 4.21 2.13 -5.97
N ILE A 47 3.42 2.39 -4.92
CA ILE A 47 2.06 2.93 -5.10
C ILE A 47 2.15 4.46 -5.09
N ARG A 48 1.89 5.08 -6.24
CA ARG A 48 1.90 6.56 -6.40
C ARG A 48 3.17 7.23 -5.84
N ASP A 49 4.35 6.73 -6.23
CA ASP A 49 5.66 7.28 -5.81
C ASP A 49 6.01 7.03 -4.32
N VAL A 50 5.12 6.39 -3.56
CA VAL A 50 5.44 5.89 -2.22
C VAL A 50 5.94 4.47 -2.36
N VAL A 51 7.26 4.32 -2.22
CA VAL A 51 7.90 3.02 -2.09
C VAL A 51 7.36 2.35 -0.82
N VAL A 52 6.64 1.24 -0.98
CA VAL A 52 6.27 0.44 0.18
C VAL A 52 7.50 -0.34 0.59
N LEU A 53 8.20 0.16 1.61
CA LEU A 53 9.41 -0.44 2.13
C LEU A 53 9.08 -1.73 2.90
N GLY A 54 8.93 -2.86 2.21
CA GLY A 54 8.77 -4.18 2.82
C GLY A 54 9.91 -5.12 2.40
N LYS A 55 10.42 -5.96 3.30
CA LYS A 55 11.26 -7.12 2.90
C LYS A 55 10.43 -8.31 2.39
N SER A 56 9.13 -8.27 2.62
CA SER A 56 8.20 -9.36 2.35
C SER A 56 7.10 -8.88 1.40
N PRO A 57 6.51 -9.78 0.59
CA PRO A 57 5.32 -9.45 -0.18
C PRO A 57 4.21 -9.00 0.76
N MET A 58 3.52 -7.95 0.35
CA MET A 58 2.49 -7.28 1.14
C MET A 58 1.18 -7.31 0.37
N VAL A 59 0.05 -7.05 1.04
CA VAL A 59 -1.25 -7.11 0.39
C VAL A 59 -1.82 -5.71 0.24
N VAL A 60 -2.19 -5.31 -0.97
CA VAL A 60 -2.95 -4.10 -1.24
C VAL A 60 -4.42 -4.46 -1.39
N GLY A 61 -5.31 -3.69 -0.78
CA GLY A 61 -6.75 -3.87 -0.86
C GLY A 61 -7.40 -2.75 -1.63
N VAL A 62 -8.34 -3.09 -2.50
CA VAL A 62 -9.11 -2.14 -3.29
C VAL A 62 -10.57 -2.18 -2.88
N LEU A 63 -11.08 -1.02 -2.46
CA LEU A 63 -12.49 -0.80 -2.18
C LEU A 63 -13.16 -0.13 -3.37
N VAL A 64 -13.46 -0.91 -4.41
CA VAL A 64 -14.08 -0.44 -5.66
C VAL A 64 -15.36 0.36 -5.40
N ARG A 65 -16.19 -0.09 -4.46
CA ARG A 65 -17.44 0.61 -4.08
C ARG A 65 -17.23 1.98 -3.46
N LYS A 66 -16.12 2.16 -2.72
CA LYS A 66 -15.80 3.43 -2.04
C LYS A 66 -14.79 4.27 -2.83
N GLN A 67 -14.27 3.75 -3.94
CA GLN A 67 -13.13 4.32 -4.67
C GLN A 67 -11.96 4.60 -3.72
N LYS A 68 -11.58 3.60 -2.90
CA LYS A 68 -10.48 3.71 -1.93
C LYS A 68 -9.50 2.56 -2.07
N ILE A 69 -8.27 2.82 -1.70
CA ILE A 69 -7.17 1.85 -1.72
C ILE A 69 -6.59 1.77 -0.31
N LEU A 70 -6.51 0.56 0.21
CA LEU A 70 -5.80 0.22 1.43
C LEU A 70 -4.44 -0.35 1.08
N PHE A 71 -3.39 0.14 1.72
CA PHE A 71 -2.06 -0.36 1.51
C PHE A 71 -1.28 -0.33 2.83
N PRO A 72 -0.45 -1.34 3.09
CA PRO A 72 0.43 -1.34 4.23
C PRO A 72 1.63 -0.44 3.92
N PHE A 73 2.05 0.32 4.91
CA PHE A 73 3.17 1.22 4.86
C PHE A 73 4.06 0.97 6.08
N THR A 74 5.26 0.45 5.83
CA THR A 74 6.24 0.16 6.88
C THR A 74 7.17 1.34 7.06
N ARG A 75 7.26 1.85 8.28
CA ARG A 75 8.25 2.84 8.67
C ARG A 75 9.40 2.13 9.39
N PRO A 76 10.67 2.37 9.01
CA PRO A 76 11.81 1.75 9.67
C PRO A 76 11.90 2.06 11.17
N CYS A 77 11.29 3.17 11.62
CA CYS A 77 11.35 3.62 13.01
C CYS A 77 10.10 3.27 13.86
N PHE A 78 8.95 2.96 13.24
CA PHE A 78 7.64 2.88 13.93
C PHE A 78 6.79 1.66 13.52
N GLY A 79 7.39 0.67 12.85
CA GLY A 79 6.68 -0.54 12.41
C GLY A 79 5.74 -0.32 11.20
N THR A 80 4.82 -1.26 11.00
CA THR A 80 3.86 -1.24 9.88
C THR A 80 2.57 -0.53 10.26
N ALA A 81 2.04 0.25 9.33
CA ALA A 81 0.73 0.89 9.44
C ALA A 81 -0.10 0.58 8.19
N VAL A 82 -1.43 0.48 8.32
CA VAL A 82 -2.32 0.42 7.15
C VAL A 82 -2.83 1.82 6.87
N MET A 83 -2.64 2.23 5.62
CA MET A 83 -3.07 3.53 5.13
C MET A 83 -4.21 3.34 4.14
N GLU A 84 -5.16 4.26 4.18
CA GLU A 84 -6.30 4.37 3.27
C GLU A 84 -6.13 5.63 2.43
N MET A 85 -6.22 5.53 1.12
CA MET A 85 -6.22 6.68 0.22
C MET A 85 -7.39 6.62 -0.75
N ASP A 86 -7.83 7.77 -1.25
CA ASP A 86 -8.80 7.82 -2.33
C ASP A 86 -8.17 7.37 -3.65
N ALA A 87 -8.83 6.43 -4.31
CA ALA A 87 -8.49 5.97 -5.64
C ALA A 87 -8.71 7.11 -6.64
N ARG A 88 -7.78 7.25 -7.58
CA ARG A 88 -7.91 8.17 -8.70
C ARG A 88 -8.58 7.41 -9.83
N PRO A 89 -9.27 8.10 -10.76
CA PRO A 89 -9.81 7.44 -11.95
C PRO A 89 -8.69 6.67 -12.66
N GLY A 90 -8.92 5.37 -12.91
CA GLY A 90 -7.97 4.46 -13.55
C GLY A 90 -6.91 3.84 -12.64
N GLU A 91 -6.76 4.26 -11.38
CA GLU A 91 -5.77 3.63 -10.48
C GLU A 91 -6.16 2.20 -10.09
N ILE A 92 -7.45 1.95 -9.92
CA ILE A 92 -7.94 0.60 -9.62
C ILE A 92 -7.65 -0.33 -10.80
N GLU A 93 -8.02 0.06 -12.02
CA GLU A 93 -7.67 -0.70 -13.22
C GLU A 93 -6.16 -0.89 -13.37
N LYS A 94 -5.36 0.12 -13.06
CA LYS A 94 -3.90 0.00 -13.11
C LYS A 94 -3.36 -1.04 -12.12
N ILE A 95 -3.81 -1.00 -10.87
CA ILE A 95 -3.44 -2.00 -9.85
C ILE A 95 -3.89 -3.40 -10.29
N ARG A 96 -5.08 -3.53 -10.87
CA ARG A 96 -5.58 -4.80 -11.41
C ARG A 96 -4.76 -5.30 -12.60
N ALA A 97 -4.33 -4.42 -13.49
CA ALA A 97 -3.50 -4.80 -14.63
C ALA A 97 -2.08 -5.20 -14.18
N ASP A 98 -1.54 -4.51 -13.18
CA ASP A 98 -0.17 -4.73 -12.70
C ASP A 98 -0.07 -5.96 -11.78
N LEU A 99 -1.03 -6.13 -10.85
CA LEU A 99 -1.01 -7.19 -9.84
C LEU A 99 -2.03 -8.31 -10.08
N GLY A 100 -2.98 -8.14 -11.00
CA GLY A 100 -4.01 -9.13 -11.30
C GLY A 100 -3.64 -10.11 -12.43
N GLU A 101 -2.53 -9.90 -13.15
CA GLU A 101 -1.95 -10.88 -14.09
C GLU A 101 -0.98 -11.85 -13.39
N GLY A 102 -1.40 -12.39 -12.24
CA GLY A 102 -0.70 -13.47 -11.52
C GLY A 102 -1.31 -14.83 -11.83
#